data_AF-A0AB73K6U8-F1
#
_entry.id   AF-A0AB73K6U8-F1
#
_cell.length_a   1.000
_cell.length_b   1.000
_cell.length_c   1.000
_cell.angle_alpha   90.00
_cell.angle_beta   90.00
_cell.angle_gamma   90.00
#
_symmetry.space_group_name_H-M   'P 1'
#
loop_
_entity.id
_entity.type
_entity.pdbx_description
1 polymer ?
#
loop_
_entity_poly.entity_id
_entity_poly.type
_entity_poly.pdbx_seq_one_letter_code
_entity_poly.pdbx_strand_id
1 'polypeptide(L)'
;MKPTHTQINFCRLTKTSQEDYQTNLFETGCEFAENLGYTCPQKYKEEYIQILLSLPQYWKWWSTQWNIRTQEAFGVVGISENETHINSLETDALNEAFASAHSLSSYQHIYPNNLVMKALKEKIQTHETTTLKSNTSKGMERNRIRRARVSVEL
;
A
#
# COMPACT_ATOMS: atom_id res chain seq x y z
N MET A 1 -1.08 -2.15 -12.49
CA MET A 1 -0.03 -3.20 -12.40
C MET A 1 -0.44 -4.34 -13.34
N LYS A 2 0.47 -5.07 -13.99
CA LYS A 2 0.07 -6.21 -14.83
C LYS A 2 -0.38 -7.38 -13.92
N PRO A 3 -1.43 -8.14 -14.28
CA PRO A 3 -1.86 -9.30 -13.49
C PRO A 3 -0.74 -10.33 -13.36
N THR A 4 -0.66 -10.97 -12.19
CA THR A 4 0.25 -12.10 -11.97
C THR A 4 -0.36 -13.39 -12.54
N HIS A 5 0.47 -14.40 -12.81
CA HIS A 5 -0.03 -15.73 -13.21
C HIS A 5 -0.97 -16.32 -12.15
N THR A 6 -0.61 -16.19 -10.87
CA THR A 6 -1.45 -16.63 -9.74
C THR A 6 -2.82 -15.96 -9.75
N GLN A 7 -2.89 -14.64 -9.96
CA GLN A 7 -4.17 -13.94 -10.07
C GLN A 7 -5.00 -14.47 -11.25
N ILE A 8 -4.40 -14.60 -12.43
CA ILE A 8 -5.08 -15.08 -13.64
C ILE A 8 -5.65 -16.48 -13.38
N ASN A 9 -4.85 -17.36 -12.78
CA ASN A 9 -5.24 -18.73 -12.48
C ASN A 9 -6.35 -18.77 -11.42
N PHE A 10 -6.25 -17.99 -10.34
CA PHE A 10 -7.30 -17.89 -9.34
C PHE A 10 -8.63 -17.46 -9.95
N CYS A 11 -8.64 -16.36 -10.72
CA CYS A 11 -9.84 -15.84 -11.37
C CYS A 11 -10.46 -16.89 -12.32
N ARG A 12 -9.63 -17.54 -13.15
CA ARG A 12 -10.07 -18.59 -14.07
C ARG A 12 -10.71 -19.77 -13.35
N LEU A 13 -10.08 -20.24 -12.27
CA LEU A 13 -10.44 -21.48 -11.59
C LEU A 13 -11.64 -21.30 -10.66
N THR A 14 -11.78 -20.15 -10.02
CA THR A 14 -12.91 -19.83 -9.14
C THR A 14 -14.09 -19.19 -9.87
N LYS A 15 -13.90 -18.81 -11.14
CA LYS A 15 -14.82 -17.96 -11.91
C LYS A 15 -15.04 -16.57 -11.30
N THR A 16 -14.18 -16.16 -10.36
CA THR A 16 -14.11 -14.78 -9.86
C THR A 16 -13.66 -13.87 -10.99
N SER A 17 -14.33 -12.74 -11.18
CA SER A 17 -13.91 -11.78 -12.21
C SER A 17 -12.59 -11.11 -11.81
N GLN A 18 -11.82 -10.65 -12.80
CA GLN A 18 -10.60 -9.90 -12.52
C GLN A 18 -10.92 -8.59 -11.77
N GLU A 19 -12.07 -7.99 -12.04
CA GLU A 19 -12.54 -6.77 -11.38
C GLU A 19 -12.79 -7.03 -9.90
N ASP A 20 -13.57 -8.06 -9.56
CA ASP A 20 -13.88 -8.41 -8.16
C ASP A 20 -12.61 -8.72 -7.36
N TYR A 21 -11.66 -9.44 -7.97
CA TYR A 21 -10.38 -9.71 -7.33
C TYR A 21 -9.59 -8.43 -7.03
N GLN A 22 -9.56 -7.49 -7.98
CA GLN A 22 -8.86 -6.21 -7.80
C GLN A 22 -9.55 -5.32 -6.76
N THR A 23 -10.88 -5.32 -6.74
CA THR A 23 -11.67 -4.64 -5.71
C THR A 23 -11.34 -5.19 -4.33
N ASN A 24 -11.38 -6.50 -4.14
CA ASN A 24 -11.06 -7.14 -2.85
C ASN A 24 -9.62 -6.83 -2.40
N LEU A 25 -8.65 -6.92 -3.32
CA LEU A 25 -7.25 -6.55 -3.06
C LEU A 25 -7.14 -5.11 -2.55
N PHE A 26 -7.84 -4.19 -3.21
CA PHE A 26 -7.81 -2.76 -2.88
C PHE A 26 -8.46 -2.48 -1.52
N GLU A 27 -9.69 -2.96 -1.32
CA GLU A 27 -10.46 -2.76 -0.09
C GLU A 27 -9.72 -3.31 1.13
N THR A 28 -9.24 -4.56 1.05
CA THR A 28 -8.49 -5.17 2.17
C THR A 28 -7.17 -4.45 2.41
N GLY A 29 -6.55 -3.88 1.38
CA GLY A 29 -5.37 -3.03 1.53
C GLY A 29 -5.65 -1.73 2.27
N CYS A 30 -6.82 -1.14 2.05
CA CYS A 30 -7.27 0.01 2.84
C CYS A 30 -7.53 -0.39 4.29
N GLU A 31 -8.28 -1.47 4.53
CA GLU A 31 -8.56 -1.97 5.88
C GLU A 31 -7.29 -2.33 6.66
N PHE A 32 -6.28 -2.90 6.00
CA PHE A 32 -5.00 -3.19 6.62
C PHE A 32 -4.26 -1.91 7.04
N ALA A 33 -4.28 -0.87 6.20
CA ALA A 33 -3.69 0.43 6.53
C ALA A 33 -4.37 1.07 7.76
N GLU A 34 -5.70 1.02 7.81
CA GLU A 34 -6.48 1.49 8.94
C GLU A 34 -6.15 0.73 10.22
N ASN A 35 -6.00 -0.59 10.11
CA ASN A 35 -5.63 -1.44 11.23
C ASN A 35 -4.24 -1.11 11.78
N LEU A 36 -3.26 -0.92 10.90
CA LEU A 36 -1.92 -0.47 11.28
C LEU A 36 -1.98 0.90 11.98
N GLY A 37 -2.84 1.80 11.51
CA GLY A 37 -3.07 3.11 12.12
C GLY A 37 -3.54 3.06 13.58
N TYR A 38 -4.23 2.01 14.04
CA TYR A 38 -4.59 1.87 15.46
C TYR A 38 -3.38 1.69 16.39
N THR A 39 -2.23 1.30 15.85
CA THR A 39 -0.98 1.23 16.63
C THR A 39 -0.31 2.60 16.83
N CYS A 40 -0.82 3.64 16.18
CA CYS A 40 -0.34 5.02 16.30
C CYS A 40 -1.20 5.84 17.27
N PRO A 41 -0.65 6.91 17.90
CA PRO A 41 -1.44 7.80 18.75
C PRO A 41 -2.63 8.38 17.99
N GLN A 42 -3.81 8.37 18.60
CA GLN A 42 -5.08 8.73 17.97
C GLN A 42 -5.04 10.08 17.23
N LYS A 43 -4.28 11.05 17.76
CA LYS A 43 -4.10 12.39 17.18
C LYS A 43 -3.54 12.38 15.74
N TYR A 44 -2.75 11.37 15.38
CA TYR A 44 -2.05 11.28 14.10
C TYR A 44 -2.53 10.12 13.22
N LYS A 45 -3.57 9.40 13.66
CA LYS A 45 -4.04 8.17 13.01
C LYS A 45 -4.44 8.43 11.54
N GLU A 46 -5.29 9.43 11.30
CA GLU A 46 -5.80 9.75 9.96
C GLU A 46 -4.69 10.20 9.03
N GLU A 47 -3.79 11.06 9.51
CA GLU A 47 -2.62 11.52 8.77
C GLU A 47 -1.72 10.35 8.38
N TYR A 48 -1.45 9.44 9.32
CA TYR A 48 -0.64 8.25 9.06
C TYR A 48 -1.26 7.33 8.00
N ILE A 49 -2.57 7.06 8.09
CA ILE A 49 -3.31 6.24 7.12
C ILE A 49 -3.23 6.89 5.73
N GLN A 50 -3.50 8.19 5.62
CA GLN A 50 -3.43 8.89 4.34
C GLN A 50 -2.04 8.86 3.72
N ILE A 51 -1.00 9.06 4.55
CA ILE A 51 0.38 8.93 4.08
C ILE A 51 0.61 7.51 3.55
N LEU A 52 0.26 6.47 4.32
CA LEU A 52 0.49 5.08 3.92
C LEU A 52 -0.18 4.73 2.59
N LEU A 53 -1.46 5.10 2.44
CA LEU A 53 -2.24 4.87 1.23
C LEU A 53 -1.73 5.69 0.03
N SER A 54 -1.05 6.81 0.26
CA SER A 54 -0.43 7.60 -0.81
C SER A 54 0.87 6.98 -1.34
N LEU A 55 1.50 6.05 -0.60
CA LEU A 55 2.82 5.52 -0.93
C LEU A 55 2.73 4.37 -1.96
N PRO A 56 3.33 4.50 -3.15
CA PRO A 56 3.38 3.40 -4.11
C PRO A 56 4.11 2.16 -3.57
N GLN A 57 5.05 2.35 -2.66
CA GLN A 57 5.80 1.26 -2.03
C GLN A 57 4.91 0.41 -1.12
N TYR A 58 3.95 1.03 -0.43
CA TYR A 58 2.97 0.32 0.37
C TYR A 58 2.14 -0.61 -0.51
N TRP A 59 1.53 -0.09 -1.57
CA TRP A 59 0.71 -0.87 -2.49
C TRP A 59 1.49 -1.97 -3.21
N LYS A 60 2.77 -1.72 -3.55
CA LYS A 60 3.64 -2.77 -4.11
C LYS A 60 3.89 -3.90 -3.12
N TRP A 61 4.17 -3.56 -1.86
CA TRP A 61 4.37 -4.55 -0.81
C TRP A 61 3.07 -5.32 -0.53
N TRP A 62 1.95 -4.60 -0.37
CA TRP A 62 0.63 -5.18 -0.11
C TRP A 62 0.21 -6.16 -1.20
N SER A 63 0.28 -5.73 -2.47
CA SER A 63 -0.03 -6.62 -3.61
C SER A 63 0.90 -7.83 -3.68
N THR A 64 2.16 -7.72 -3.25
CA THR A 64 3.06 -8.87 -3.16
C THR A 64 2.59 -9.84 -2.08
N GLN A 65 2.26 -9.35 -0.88
CA GLN A 65 1.77 -10.18 0.22
C GLN A 65 0.43 -10.85 -0.13
N TRP A 66 -0.49 -10.10 -0.76
CA TRP A 66 -1.75 -10.62 -1.26
C TRP A 66 -1.55 -11.78 -2.24
N ASN A 67 -0.64 -11.63 -3.22
CA ASN A 67 -0.34 -12.71 -4.16
C ASN A 67 0.23 -13.94 -3.45
N ILE A 68 1.14 -13.77 -2.48
CA ILE A 68 1.69 -14.88 -1.69
C ILE A 68 0.57 -15.62 -0.94
N ARG A 69 -0.35 -14.90 -0.28
CA ARG A 69 -1.50 -15.50 0.40
C ARG A 69 -2.45 -16.22 -0.54
N THR A 70 -2.63 -15.70 -1.77
CA THR A 70 -3.38 -16.41 -2.81
C THR A 70 -2.69 -17.72 -3.20
N GLN A 71 -1.36 -17.76 -3.30
CA GLN A 71 -0.62 -19.01 -3.54
C GLN A 71 -0.75 -20.00 -2.38
N GLU A 72 -0.74 -19.51 -1.15
CA GLU A 72 -0.98 -20.35 0.03
C GLU A 72 -2.37 -21.01 0.00
N ALA A 73 -3.40 -20.29 -0.45
CA ALA A 73 -4.74 -20.87 -0.62
C ALA A 73 -4.74 -22.05 -1.61
N PHE A 74 -4.03 -21.94 -2.74
CA PHE A 74 -3.82 -23.06 -3.65
C PHE A 74 -3.11 -24.23 -2.97
N GLY A 75 -2.07 -23.94 -2.18
CA GLY A 75 -1.31 -24.94 -1.44
C GLY A 75 -2.15 -25.69 -0.39
N VAL A 76 -3.04 -25.01 0.32
CA VAL A 76 -3.94 -25.60 1.34
C VAL A 76 -4.87 -26.63 0.71
N VAL A 77 -5.43 -26.34 -0.46
CA VAL A 77 -6.35 -27.25 -1.17
C VAL A 77 -5.59 -28.32 -1.96
N GLY A 78 -4.26 -28.22 -2.09
CA GLY A 78 -3.44 -29.16 -2.84
C GLY A 78 -3.61 -29.04 -4.36
N ILE A 79 -4.08 -27.90 -4.85
CA ILE A 79 -4.31 -27.63 -6.26
C ILE A 79 -3.09 -26.91 -6.83
N SER A 80 -2.54 -27.43 -7.92
CA SER A 80 -1.45 -26.75 -8.63
C SER A 80 -1.97 -25.49 -9.36
N GLU A 81 -1.19 -24.41 -9.38
CA GLU A 81 -1.59 -23.16 -10.06
C GLU A 81 -1.93 -23.37 -11.56
N ASN A 82 -1.30 -24.36 -12.20
CA ASN A 82 -1.52 -24.69 -13.60
C ASN A 82 -2.64 -25.74 -13.83
N GLU A 83 -3.37 -26.15 -12.80
CA GLU A 83 -4.45 -27.12 -12.94
C GLU A 83 -5.51 -26.61 -13.92
N THR A 84 -6.06 -27.51 -14.72
CA THR A 84 -7.02 -27.21 -15.78
C THR A 84 -8.40 -27.79 -15.48
N HIS A 85 -8.47 -28.83 -14.66
CA HIS A 85 -9.72 -29.51 -14.31
C HIS A 85 -9.89 -29.48 -12.80
N ILE A 86 -10.89 -28.73 -12.35
CA ILE A 86 -11.22 -28.58 -10.94
C ILE A 86 -12.71 -28.88 -10.80
N ASN A 87 -13.05 -29.76 -9.87
CA ASN A 87 -14.44 -30.07 -9.57
C ASN A 87 -15.06 -29.00 -8.66
N SER A 88 -16.38 -29.05 -8.45
CA SER A 88 -17.08 -28.03 -7.64
C SER A 88 -16.61 -28.00 -6.18
N LEU A 89 -16.30 -29.15 -5.58
CA LEU A 89 -15.83 -29.22 -4.18
C LEU A 89 -14.46 -28.55 -4.02
N GLU A 90 -13.57 -28.75 -4.97
CA GLU A 90 -12.26 -28.11 -5.00
C GLU A 90 -12.37 -26.60 -5.25
N THR A 91 -13.31 -26.15 -6.09
CA THR A 91 -13.62 -24.73 -6.25
C THR A 91 -14.12 -24.10 -4.95
N ASP A 92 -15.06 -24.76 -4.26
CA ASP A 92 -15.60 -24.28 -3.00
C ASP A 92 -14.51 -24.21 -1.92
N ALA A 93 -13.67 -25.26 -1.84
CA ALA A 93 -12.51 -25.29 -0.94
C ALA A 93 -11.50 -24.19 -1.25
N LEU A 94 -11.26 -23.87 -2.53
CA LEU A 94 -10.36 -22.80 -2.93
C LEU A 94 -10.90 -21.41 -2.57
N ASN A 95 -12.21 -21.20 -2.69
CA ASN A 95 -12.87 -19.97 -2.24
C ASN A 95 -12.79 -19.82 -0.71
N GLU A 96 -13.01 -20.90 0.05
CA GLU A 96 -12.89 -20.89 1.51
C GLU A 96 -11.44 -20.64 1.96
N ALA A 97 -10.47 -21.33 1.34
CA ALA A 97 -9.06 -21.13 1.61
C ALA A 97 -8.62 -19.69 1.27
N PHE A 98 -9.15 -19.11 0.19
CA PHE A 98 -8.91 -17.71 -0.15
C PHE A 98 -9.46 -16.77 0.92
N ALA A 99 -10.73 -16.92 1.31
CA ALA A 99 -11.33 -16.08 2.35
C ALA A 99 -10.55 -16.17 3.68
N SER A 100 -10.10 -17.37 4.05
CA SER A 100 -9.29 -17.61 5.26
C SER A 100 -7.90 -16.95 5.17
N ALA A 101 -7.18 -17.17 4.06
CA ALA A 101 -5.84 -16.63 3.84
C ALA A 101 -5.81 -15.09 3.79
N HIS A 102 -6.92 -14.48 3.36
CA HIS A 102 -7.07 -13.02 3.24
C HIS A 102 -7.90 -12.40 4.38
N SER A 103 -8.14 -13.15 5.46
CA SER A 103 -8.76 -12.56 6.66
C SER A 103 -7.81 -11.54 7.30
N LEU A 104 -8.35 -10.47 7.89
CA LEU A 104 -7.56 -9.45 8.61
C LEU A 104 -6.64 -10.06 9.68
N SER A 105 -7.10 -11.12 10.36
CA SER A 105 -6.30 -11.84 11.36
C SER A 105 -5.03 -12.48 10.78
N SER A 106 -5.10 -12.95 9.53
CA SER A 106 -3.97 -13.55 8.81
C SER A 106 -2.86 -12.55 8.47
N TYR A 107 -3.18 -11.25 8.48
CA TYR A 107 -2.21 -10.18 8.22
C TYR A 107 -1.49 -9.65 9.46
N GLN A 108 -1.94 -10.01 10.68
CA GLN A 108 -1.32 -9.56 11.93
C GLN A 108 0.15 -9.99 12.06
N HIS A 109 0.60 -11.02 11.35
CA HIS A 109 2.00 -11.48 11.37
C HIS A 109 2.83 -10.97 10.18
N ILE A 110 2.20 -10.26 9.25
CA ILE A 110 2.85 -9.70 8.05
C ILE A 110 3.21 -8.24 8.32
N TYR A 111 3.82 -7.96 9.47
CA TYR A 111 4.34 -6.62 9.70
C TYR A 111 5.46 -6.33 8.70
N PRO A 112 5.47 -5.15 8.05
CA PRO A 112 6.67 -4.68 7.37
C PRO A 112 7.84 -4.81 8.35
N ASN A 113 8.86 -5.59 7.98
CA ASN A 113 10.00 -5.81 8.85
C ASN A 113 10.68 -4.46 9.19
N ASN A 114 11.57 -4.45 10.19
CA ASN A 114 12.25 -3.23 10.63
C ASN A 114 12.92 -2.44 9.49
N LEU A 115 13.32 -3.09 8.39
CA LEU A 115 13.86 -2.43 7.19
C LEU A 115 12.79 -1.66 6.41
N VAL A 116 11.61 -2.26 6.17
CA VAL A 116 10.49 -1.59 5.50
C VAL A 116 9.95 -0.45 6.37
N MET A 117 9.81 -0.67 7.69
CA MET A 117 9.41 0.37 8.63
C MET A 117 10.45 1.50 8.75
N LYS A 118 11.75 1.19 8.66
CA LYS A 118 12.81 2.21 8.64
C LYS A 118 12.77 3.03 7.35
N ALA A 119 12.63 2.39 6.19
CA ALA A 119 12.48 3.08 4.91
C ALA A 119 11.22 3.96 4.85
N LEU A 120 10.12 3.52 5.47
CA LEU A 120 8.89 4.31 5.61
C LEU A 120 9.10 5.51 6.54
N LYS A 121 9.71 5.31 7.73
CA LYS A 121 10.02 6.40 8.67
C LYS A 121 10.97 7.45 8.10
N GLU A 122 12.04 7.02 7.42
CA GLU A 122 13.00 7.93 6.76
C GLU A 122 12.32 8.80 5.70
N LYS A 123 11.37 8.23 4.92
CA LYS A 123 10.58 8.97 3.93
C LYS A 123 9.58 9.96 4.52
N ILE A 124 8.94 9.60 5.64
CA ILE A 124 8.03 10.49 6.37
C ILE A 124 8.80 11.70 6.92
N GLN A 125 9.96 11.46 7.54
CA GLN A 125 10.84 12.53 8.05
C GLN A 125 11.43 13.41 6.93
N THR A 126 11.67 12.85 5.73
CA THR A 126 12.08 13.67 4.57
C THR A 126 10.93 14.54 4.06
N HIS A 127 9.68 14.08 4.15
CA HIS A 127 8.51 14.87 3.76
C HIS A 127 8.32 16.09 4.69
N GLU A 128 8.52 15.93 6.00
CA GLU A 128 8.51 17.03 6.99
C GLU A 128 9.61 18.06 6.69
N THR A 129 10.85 17.61 6.40
CA THR A 129 11.96 18.53 6.09
C THR A 129 11.80 19.25 4.75
N THR A 130 11.07 18.67 3.79
CA THR A 130 10.84 19.29 2.48
C THR A 130 9.70 20.32 2.52
N THR A 131 8.64 20.06 3.31
CA THR A 131 7.57 21.05 3.55
C THR A 131 8.02 22.21 4.44
N LEU A 132 8.89 21.97 5.42
CA LEU A 132 9.53 23.05 6.20
C LEU A 132 10.43 23.96 5.34
N LYS A 133 11.14 23.40 4.35
CA LYS A 133 12.00 24.16 3.44
C LYS A 133 11.24 24.90 2.33
N SER A 134 10.06 24.43 1.90
CA SER A 134 9.29 25.14 0.86
C SER A 134 8.60 26.40 1.38
N ASN A 135 8.35 26.51 2.69
CA ASN A 135 7.58 27.61 3.27
C ASN A 135 8.40 28.79 3.80
N THR A 136 9.73 28.81 3.65
CA THR A 136 10.54 29.91 4.24
C THR A 136 11.50 30.65 3.33
N SER A 137 11.79 30.25 2.09
CA SER A 137 12.82 31.00 1.34
C SER A 137 12.75 30.82 -0.16
N LYS A 138 11.92 31.61 -0.84
CA LYS A 138 12.16 32.11 -2.23
C LYS A 138 11.08 33.06 -2.74
N GLY A 139 10.67 34.03 -1.91
CA GLY A 139 9.68 35.05 -2.31
C GLY A 139 9.99 36.49 -1.88
N MET A 140 10.97 36.74 -1.01
CA MET A 140 11.22 38.09 -0.45
C MET A 140 12.57 38.72 -0.81
N GLU A 141 13.40 38.07 -1.65
CA GLU A 141 14.74 38.57 -1.97
C GLU A 141 14.85 39.21 -3.37
N ARG A 142 13.80 39.88 -3.85
CA ARG A 142 13.87 40.62 -5.13
C ARG A 142 13.38 42.07 -5.11
N ASN A 143 12.90 42.59 -3.98
CA ASN A 143 12.48 44.00 -3.88
C ASN A 143 13.38 44.90 -3.03
N ARG A 144 14.52 44.43 -2.52
CA ARG A 144 15.39 45.25 -1.67
C ARG A 144 16.52 46.01 -2.40
N ILE A 145 16.83 45.70 -3.65
CA ILE A 145 17.95 46.31 -4.41
C ILE A 145 17.48 47.31 -5.48
N ARG A 146 16.39 48.06 -5.25
CA ARG A 146 15.94 49.12 -6.19
C ARG A 146 15.53 50.45 -5.57
N ARG A 147 15.88 50.73 -4.30
CA ARG A 147 15.58 52.03 -3.65
C ARG A 147 16.75 52.72 -2.93
N ALA A 148 18.01 52.38 -3.23
CA ALA A 148 19.17 52.99 -2.57
C ALA A 148 20.12 53.77 -3.50
N ARG A 149 19.65 54.25 -4.65
CA ARG A 149 20.40 55.24 -5.46
C ARG A 149 19.47 56.30 -6.03
N VAL A 150 19.02 57.18 -5.15
CA VAL A 150 18.63 58.55 -5.50
C VAL A 150 19.17 59.47 -4.40
N SER A 151 20.12 60.32 -4.82
CA SER A 151 20.54 61.62 -4.30
C SER A 151 20.90 61.78 -2.82
N VAL A 152 22.16 62.15 -2.55
CA VAL A 152 22.48 63.42 -1.87
C VAL A 152 23.80 63.97 -2.45
N GLU A 153 23.75 65.24 -2.82
CA GLU A 153 24.84 66.12 -3.28
C GLU A 153 25.90 66.35 -2.19
N LEU A 154 27.14 66.64 -2.61
CA LEU A 154 28.02 67.66 -2.04
C LEU A 154 29.08 68.04 -3.08
#